data_AF-A0A2X4VV49-F1
#
_entry.id   AF-A0A2X4VV49-F1
#
_cell.length_a   1.000
_cell.length_b   1.000
_cell.length_c   1.000
_cell.angle_alpha   90.00
_cell.angle_beta   90.00
_cell.angle_gamma   90.00
#
_symmetry.space_group_name_H-M   'P 1'
#
loop_
_entity.id
_entity.type
_entity.pdbx_description
1 polymer ?
#
loop_
_entity_poly.entity_id
_entity_poly.type
_entity_poly.pdbx_seq_one_letter_code
_entity_poly.pdbx_strand_id
1 'polypeptide(L)' 'MYEFTWKVFKETGNVDTYLLLKELEKEEHISILPYMDNASEIDYPVT' A
#
# COMPACT_ATOMS: atom_id res chain seq x y z
N MET A 1 2.54 0.45 9.71
CA MET A 1 1.13 0.83 9.45
C MET A 1 0.31 -0.28 8.78
N TYR A 2 0.93 -1.27 8.13
CA TYR A 2 0.27 -2.42 7.49
C TYR A 2 -0.93 -3.06 8.23
N GLU A 3 -0.78 -3.47 9.50
CA GLU A 3 -1.88 -4.11 10.24
C GLU A 3 -3.08 -3.18 10.48
N PHE A 4 -2.82 -1.89 10.68
CA PHE A 4 -3.84 -0.87 10.85
C PHE A 4 -4.58 -0.61 9.53
N THR A 5 -3.85 -0.38 8.44
CA THR A 5 -4.42 -0.15 7.10
C THR A 5 -5.25 -1.34 6.63
N TRP A 6 -4.77 -2.57 6.87
CA TRP A 6 -5.51 -3.80 6.55
C TRP A 6 -6.78 -3.95 7.38
N LYS A 7 -6.72 -3.62 8.68
CA LYS A 7 -7.89 -3.68 9.56
C LYS A 7 -8.98 -2.69 9.14
N VAL A 8 -8.61 -1.44 8.84
CA VAL A 8 -9.54 -0.40 8.37
C VAL A 8 -10.21 -0.82 7.07
N PHE A 9 -9.46 -1.35 6.11
CA PHE A 9 -10.02 -1.85 4.86
C PHE A 9 -10.96 -3.03 5.08
N LYS A 10 -10.60 -4.01 5.91
CA LYS A 10 -11.48 -5.16 6.20
C LYS A 10 -12.78 -4.78 6.89
N GLU A 11 -12.76 -3.73 7.71
CA GLU A 11 -13.94 -3.27 8.46
C GLU A 11 -14.85 -2.37 7.62
N THR A 12 -14.27 -1.50 6.80
CA THR A 12 -15.02 -0.48 6.04
C THR A 12 -15.26 -0.84 4.58
N GLY A 13 -14.44 -1.71 4.00
CA GLY A 13 -14.41 -1.98 2.56
C GLY A 13 -14.06 -0.76 1.70
N ASN A 14 -13.63 0.34 2.32
CA ASN A 14 -13.45 1.61 1.64
C ASN A 14 -12.07 1.67 0.98
N VAL A 15 -12.07 1.52 -0.35
CA VAL A 15 -10.86 1.50 -1.18
C VAL A 15 -10.13 2.85 -1.19
N ASP A 16 -10.88 3.96 -1.21
CA ASP A 16 -10.30 5.31 -1.23
C ASP A 16 -9.46 5.56 0.03
N THR A 17 -9.98 5.14 1.19
CA THR A 17 -9.27 5.26 2.48
C THR A 17 -8.02 4.39 2.52
N TYR A 18 -8.07 3.18 1.96
CA TYR A 18 -6.91 2.30 1.86
C TYR A 18 -5.80 2.93 1.01
N LEU A 19 -6.15 3.50 -0.16
CA LEU A 19 -5.20 4.15 -1.05
C LEU A 19 -4.56 5.39 -0.39
N LEU A 20 -5.36 6.23 0.27
CA LEU A 20 -4.83 7.37 1.03
C LEU A 20 -3.84 6.95 2.12
N LEU A 21 -4.16 5.90 2.88
CA LEU A 21 -3.26 5.35 3.90
C LEU A 21 -1.97 4.79 3.28
N LYS A 22 -2.07 4.16 2.10
CA LYS A 22 -0.90 3.68 1.35
C LYS A 22 -0.01 4.83 0.88
N GLU A 23 -0.58 5.93 0.40
CA GLU A 23 0.18 7.11 -0.03
C GLU A 23 0.94 7.74 1.14
N LEU A 24 0.29 7.88 2.30
CA LEU A 24 0.93 8.36 3.54
C LEU A 24 2.07 7.43 4.00
N GLU A 25 1.89 6.11 3.91
CA GLU A 25 2.97 5.15 4.16
C GLU A 25 4.13 5.32 3.17
N LYS A 26 3.87 5.64 1.90
CA LYS A 26 4.94 5.89 0.92
C LYS A 26 5.74 7.14 1.32
N GLU A 27 5.08 8.21 1.76
CA GLU A 27 5.73 9.45 2.20
C GLU A 27 6.68 9.23 3.39
N GLU A 28 6.30 8.41 4.37
CA GLU A 28 7.18 8.07 5.50
C GLU A 28 8.37 7.17 5.09
N HIS A 29 8.18 6.30 4.10
CA HIS A 29 9.19 5.35 3.64
C HIS A 29 10.18 5.89 2.58
N ILE A 30 9.88 7.03 1.93
CA ILE A 30 10.78 7.71 0.97
C ILE A 30 12.14 8.05 1.60
N SER A 31 12.20 8.24 2.92
CA SER A 31 13.44 8.55 3.64
C SER A 31 14.35 7.32 3.86
N ILE A 32 13.85 6.08 3.71
CA ILE A 32 14.59 4.87 4.12
C ILE A 32 14.98 3.94 2.96
N LEU A 33 14.25 3.85 1.83
CA LEU A 33 14.64 2.92 0.75
C LEU A 33 14.22 3.38 -0.68
N PRO A 34 15.16 3.44 -1.65
CA PRO A 34 14.83 3.61 -3.07
C PRO A 34 14.25 2.34 -3.74
N TYR A 35 13.94 1.28 -2.99
CA TYR A 35 13.59 -0.04 -3.52
C TYR A 35 12.12 -0.49 -3.32
N MET A 36 11.31 0.24 -2.55
CA MET A 36 9.92 -0.18 -2.25
C MET A 36 8.86 0.33 -3.25
N ASP A 37 9.25 1.06 -4.29
CA ASP A 37 8.31 1.60 -5.29
C ASP A 37 7.88 0.55 -6.35
N ASN A 38 8.59 -0.58 -6.47
CA ASN A 38 8.27 -1.64 -7.45
C ASN A 38 7.19 -2.65 -6.98
N ALA A 39 6.58 -2.48 -5.80
CA ALA A 39 5.54 -3.40 -5.32
C ALA A 39 4.20 -3.29 -6.09
N SER A 40 4.08 -2.32 -7.01
CA SER A 40 2.94 -2.19 -7.92
C SER A 40 3.13 -2.94 -9.24
N GLU A 41 4.33 -3.47 -9.52
CA GLU A 41 4.59 -4.30 -10.71
C GLU A 41 4.47 -5.78 -10.35
N ILE A 42 3.25 -6.20 -9.98
CA ILE A 42 2.92 -7.63 -9.92
C ILE A 42 2.74 -8.07 -11.37
N ASP A 43 3.81 -8.55 -11.99
CA ASP A 43 3.75 -9.24 -13.29
C ASP A 43 3.01 -10.56 -13.07
N TYR A 44 1.70 -10.56 -13.35
CA TYR A 44 0.93 -11.80 -13.38
C TYR A 44 1.39 -12.60 -14.58
N PRO A 45 1.79 -13.89 -14.41
CA PRO A 45 2.14 -14.71 -15.55
C PRO A 45 0.90 -14.87 -16.44
N VAL A 46 0.91 -14.23 -17.61
CA VAL A 46 -0.06 -14.52 -18.66
C VAL A 46 0.23 -15.95 -19.14
N THR A 47 -0.77 -16.83 -19.03
CA THR A 47 -0.70 -18.20 -19.58
C THR A 47 -0.97 -18.17 -21.08
#